data_AF-A0A8J7NKR4-F1
#
_entry.id   AF-A0A8J7NKR4-F1
#
_cell.length_a   1.000
_cell.length_b   1.000
_cell.length_c   1.000
_cell.angle_alpha   90.00
_cell.angle_beta   90.00
_cell.angle_gamma   90.00
#
_symmetry.space_group_name_H-M   'P 1'
#
loop_
_entity.id
_entity.type
_entity.pdbx_description
1 polymer ?
#
loop_
_entity_poly.entity_id
_entity_poly.type
_entity_poly.pdbx_seq_one_letter_code
_entity_poly.pdbx_strand_id
1 'polypeptide(L)'
;MTDVTQNLHSLDFECGLSENEKQLLFLRARSNGLTLSACAHAAFFCKLLSSSRRRLLKENVTLRSKTSDLKVLSEDQILKVGILGGGHIGKQLALVLMENTGLKPSNINISSRRPETLDDFQKMGIGCFYDNQRLAAWSDVLFLCCLPTHLSQVCADIHSKLRQDCIVYSLVTAVPLNRLKQLLSHSSVLKPEYGFVGSDSVSIWASTGHVTAALKDPKVISAACPLGMSGRVSLPILSFIIPTHFL
;
A
#
# COMPACT_ATOMS: atom_id res chain seq x y z
N MET A 1 20.85 8.08 0.43
CA MET A 1 21.90 8.07 -0.60
C MET A 1 21.85 9.41 -1.32
N THR A 2 22.93 10.17 -1.30
CA THR A 2 23.10 11.36 -2.13
C THR A 2 23.16 10.93 -3.59
N ASP A 3 22.35 11.53 -4.44
CA ASP A 3 22.34 11.23 -5.87
C ASP A 3 23.62 11.75 -6.51
N VAL A 4 24.54 10.84 -6.81
CA VAL A 4 25.86 11.14 -7.37
C VAL A 4 25.77 11.77 -8.77
N THR A 5 24.58 11.76 -9.37
CA THR A 5 24.31 12.35 -10.70
C THR A 5 23.70 13.75 -10.61
N GLN A 6 23.46 14.30 -9.40
CA GLN A 6 22.96 15.66 -9.25
C GLN A 6 23.89 16.68 -9.94
N ASN A 7 23.32 17.47 -10.87
CA ASN A 7 23.98 18.48 -11.71
C ASN A 7 24.80 17.93 -12.89
N LEU A 8 24.71 16.64 -13.21
CA LEU A 8 25.27 16.06 -14.43
C LEU A 8 24.16 15.90 -15.47
N HIS A 9 23.80 17.01 -16.14
CA HIS A 9 22.70 17.02 -17.12
C HIS A 9 22.84 15.96 -18.23
N SER A 10 24.05 15.62 -18.65
CA SER A 10 24.29 14.57 -19.64
C SER A 10 23.97 13.15 -19.15
N LEU A 11 23.83 12.94 -17.84
CA LEU A 11 23.43 11.69 -17.20
C LEU A 11 21.95 11.68 -16.81
N ASP A 12 21.23 12.78 -17.06
CA ASP A 12 19.79 12.81 -16.85
C ASP A 12 19.10 11.82 -17.81
N PHE A 13 18.09 11.13 -17.30
CA PHE A 13 17.30 10.16 -18.08
C PHE A 13 16.81 10.74 -19.41
N GLU A 14 16.50 12.04 -19.45
CA GLU A 14 15.92 12.72 -20.61
C GLU A 14 16.94 12.97 -21.74
N CYS A 15 18.24 13.00 -21.43
CA CYS A 15 19.29 13.21 -22.42
C CYS A 15 19.50 12.01 -23.34
N GLY A 16 19.13 10.80 -22.90
CA GLY A 16 19.21 9.58 -23.71
C GLY A 16 18.01 9.35 -24.64
N LEU A 17 16.99 10.21 -24.61
CA LEU A 17 15.74 10.01 -25.34
C LEU A 17 15.75 10.69 -26.72
N SER A 18 15.22 9.97 -27.71
CA SER A 18 14.85 10.56 -29.01
C SER A 18 13.69 11.54 -28.86
N GLU A 19 13.49 12.42 -29.86
CA GLU A 19 12.38 13.39 -29.86
C GLU A 19 11.00 12.73 -29.75
N ASN A 20 10.82 11.54 -30.34
CA ASN A 20 9.58 10.77 -30.23
C ASN A 20 9.39 10.21 -28.80
N GLU A 21 10.45 9.79 -28.13
CA GLU A 21 10.39 9.29 -26.76
C GLU A 21 10.16 10.41 -25.74
N LYS A 22 10.69 11.61 -26.00
CA LYS A 22 10.41 12.79 -25.19
C LYS A 22 8.91 13.13 -25.15
N GLN A 23 8.19 12.89 -26.25
CA GLN A 23 6.72 13.04 -26.28
C GLN A 23 6.00 12.09 -25.31
N LEU A 24 6.66 11.01 -24.85
CA LEU A 24 6.09 10.02 -23.93
C LEU A 24 6.47 10.28 -22.46
N LEU A 25 7.24 11.33 -22.14
CA LEU A 25 7.64 11.65 -20.76
C LEU A 25 6.46 11.82 -19.80
N PHE A 26 5.29 12.22 -20.30
CA PHE A 26 4.07 12.30 -19.50
C PHE A 26 3.65 10.94 -18.90
N LEU A 27 4.02 9.81 -19.52
CA LEU A 27 3.75 8.47 -18.99
C LEU A 27 4.52 8.21 -17.70
N ARG A 28 5.74 8.76 -17.57
CA ARG A 28 6.53 8.68 -16.33
C ARG A 28 5.84 9.43 -15.20
N ALA A 29 5.40 10.66 -15.46
CA ALA A 29 4.62 11.45 -14.50
C ALA A 29 3.33 10.71 -14.11
N ARG A 30 2.60 10.13 -15.08
CA ARG A 30 1.41 9.31 -14.81
C ARG A 30 1.73 8.08 -13.95
N SER A 31 2.78 7.33 -14.27
CA SER A 31 3.20 6.19 -13.47
C SER A 31 3.53 6.58 -12.02
N ASN A 32 4.17 7.73 -11.83
CA ASN A 32 4.44 8.30 -10.52
C ASN A 32 3.14 8.66 -9.78
N GLY A 33 2.21 9.35 -10.46
CA GLY A 33 0.90 9.69 -9.90
C GLY A 33 0.07 8.49 -9.47
N LEU A 34 0.12 7.38 -10.22
CA LEU A 34 -0.52 6.12 -9.82
C LEU A 34 0.12 5.53 -8.57
N THR A 35 1.45 5.49 -8.52
CA THR A 35 2.20 4.96 -7.36
C THR A 35 1.91 5.76 -6.09
N LEU A 36 1.90 7.09 -6.23
CA LEU A 36 1.61 8.04 -5.17
C LEU A 36 0.17 7.92 -4.67
N SER A 37 -0.81 7.87 -5.58
CA SER A 37 -2.22 7.65 -5.24
C SER A 37 -2.42 6.29 -4.56
N ALA A 38 -1.74 5.24 -5.05
CA ALA A 38 -1.78 3.92 -4.46
C ALA A 38 -1.29 3.90 -3.01
N CYS A 39 -0.13 4.51 -2.75
CA CYS A 39 0.42 4.58 -1.41
C CYS A 39 -0.43 5.46 -0.48
N ALA A 40 -0.95 6.59 -0.98
CA ALA A 40 -1.83 7.48 -0.23
C ALA A 40 -3.12 6.77 0.21
N HIS A 41 -3.77 6.05 -0.73
CA HIS A 41 -5.01 5.32 -0.46
C HIS A 41 -4.78 4.15 0.48
N ALA A 42 -3.66 3.43 0.33
CA ALA A 42 -3.26 2.38 1.26
C ALA A 42 -3.04 2.91 2.69
N ALA A 43 -2.36 4.05 2.83
CA ALA A 43 -2.16 4.69 4.14
C ALA A 43 -3.47 5.19 4.75
N PHE A 44 -4.34 5.82 3.95
CA PHE A 44 -5.69 6.19 4.38
C PHE A 44 -6.47 4.96 4.89
N PHE A 45 -6.42 3.85 4.15
CA PHE A 45 -7.07 2.61 4.52
C PHE A 45 -6.56 2.05 5.84
N CYS A 46 -5.23 1.99 6.05
CA CYS A 46 -4.64 1.55 7.31
C CYS A 46 -5.02 2.47 8.49
N LYS A 47 -5.08 3.79 8.28
CA LYS A 47 -5.53 4.74 9.32
C LYS A 47 -6.99 4.55 9.66
N LEU A 48 -7.83 4.34 8.65
CA LEU A 48 -9.26 4.07 8.83
C LEU A 48 -9.43 2.80 9.66
N LEU A 49 -8.82 1.68 9.25
CA LEU A 49 -8.89 0.41 9.99
C LEU A 49 -8.37 0.54 11.42
N SER A 50 -7.21 1.17 11.62
CA SER A 50 -6.64 1.38 12.97
C SER A 50 -7.54 2.23 13.84
N SER A 51 -8.21 3.23 13.28
CA SER A 51 -9.12 4.11 14.00
C SER A 51 -10.44 3.41 14.33
N SER A 52 -10.99 2.64 13.39
CA SER A 52 -12.19 1.83 13.60
C SER A 52 -11.98 0.75 14.66
N ARG A 53 -10.86 0.00 14.60
CA ARG A 53 -10.49 -0.99 15.63
C ARG A 53 -10.42 -0.36 17.02
N ARG A 54 -9.76 0.80 17.14
CA ARG A 54 -9.68 1.54 18.42
C ARG A 54 -11.05 2.00 18.94
N ARG A 55 -11.98 2.41 18.07
CA ARG A 55 -13.34 2.83 18.47
C ARG A 55 -14.17 1.65 18.97
N LEU A 56 -14.24 0.57 18.19
CA LEU A 56 -14.95 -0.66 18.58
C LEU A 56 -14.43 -1.21 19.91
N LEU A 57 -13.12 -1.16 20.13
CA LEU A 57 -12.53 -1.59 21.39
C LEU A 57 -12.89 -0.66 22.57
N LYS A 58 -12.89 0.66 22.37
CA LYS A 58 -13.34 1.59 23.42
C LYS A 58 -14.78 1.35 23.82
N GLU A 59 -15.68 1.16 22.85
CA GLU A 59 -17.08 0.84 23.10
C GLU A 59 -17.22 -0.49 23.87
N ASN A 60 -16.49 -1.52 23.45
CA ASN A 60 -16.48 -2.83 24.13
C ASN A 60 -15.90 -2.77 25.55
N VAL A 61 -14.86 -1.95 25.78
CA VAL A 61 -14.28 -1.73 27.11
C VAL A 61 -15.25 -0.95 27.98
N THR A 62 -15.93 0.08 27.46
CA THR A 62 -16.97 0.81 28.22
C THR A 62 -18.12 -0.13 28.63
N LEU A 63 -18.51 -1.07 27.77
CA LEU A 63 -19.49 -2.12 28.11
C LEU A 63 -18.95 -3.10 29.16
N ARG A 64 -17.69 -3.54 29.05
CA ARG A 64 -17.05 -4.50 29.97
C ARG A 64 -16.60 -3.88 31.30
N SER A 65 -16.40 -2.56 31.37
CA SER A 65 -15.97 -1.82 32.57
C SER A 65 -17.00 -1.82 33.72
N LYS A 66 -18.17 -2.43 33.56
CA LYS A 66 -19.04 -2.83 34.69
C LYS A 66 -18.52 -4.06 35.45
N THR A 67 -17.49 -4.71 34.95
CA THR A 67 -16.76 -5.81 35.59
C THR A 67 -15.27 -5.47 35.55
N SER A 68 -14.70 -5.27 36.73
CA SER A 68 -13.31 -4.85 36.94
C SER A 68 -12.33 -5.86 36.37
N ASP A 69 -11.54 -5.46 35.38
CA ASP A 69 -10.08 -5.69 35.36
C ASP A 69 -9.42 -4.89 34.22
N LEU A 70 -8.66 -3.87 34.62
CA LEU A 70 -7.75 -3.11 33.78
C LEU A 70 -6.36 -3.75 33.85
N LYS A 71 -5.87 -4.30 32.72
CA LYS A 71 -4.52 -4.08 32.19
C LYS A 71 -4.25 -4.95 30.96
N VAL A 72 -3.35 -4.42 30.11
CA VAL A 72 -2.81 -4.96 28.85
C VAL A 72 -3.71 -4.68 27.63
N LEU A 73 -3.31 -3.71 26.81
CA LEU A 73 -3.71 -3.69 25.39
C LEU A 73 -3.19 -5.01 24.81
N SER A 74 -4.08 -5.97 24.57
CA SER A 74 -3.70 -7.26 23.99
C SER A 74 -3.00 -7.05 22.65
N GLU A 75 -2.00 -7.87 22.32
CA GLU A 75 -1.27 -7.82 21.04
C GLU A 75 -2.20 -7.88 19.81
N ASP A 76 -3.42 -8.39 19.99
CA ASP A 76 -4.50 -8.43 19.00
C ASP A 76 -5.10 -7.07 18.63
N GLN A 77 -4.75 -5.99 19.34
CA GLN A 77 -5.33 -4.65 19.13
C GLN A 77 -4.57 -3.78 18.13
N ILE A 78 -3.35 -4.17 17.78
CA ILE A 78 -2.44 -3.39 16.94
C ILE A 78 -2.54 -3.91 15.51
N LEU A 79 -2.81 -3.01 14.56
CA LEU A 79 -2.90 -3.37 13.13
C LEU A 79 -1.55 -3.87 12.61
N LYS A 80 -1.50 -5.15 12.20
CA LYS A 80 -0.34 -5.81 11.60
C LYS A 80 -0.40 -5.72 10.08
N VAL A 81 0.56 -5.02 9.47
CA VAL A 81 0.58 -4.78 8.02
C VAL A 81 1.70 -5.58 7.36
N GLY A 82 1.34 -6.49 6.45
CA GLY A 82 2.29 -7.21 5.61
C GLY A 82 2.38 -6.60 4.23
N ILE A 83 3.59 -6.52 3.69
CA ILE A 83 3.87 -6.09 2.32
C ILE A 83 4.56 -7.24 1.59
N LEU A 84 3.86 -7.84 0.63
CA LEU A 84 4.39 -8.90 -0.20
C LEU A 84 4.99 -8.30 -1.47
N GLY A 85 6.31 -8.23 -1.51
CA GLY A 85 7.12 -7.67 -2.60
C GLY A 85 7.85 -6.40 -2.20
N GLY A 86 9.15 -6.51 -1.93
CA GLY A 86 10.05 -5.37 -1.61
C GLY A 86 10.58 -4.61 -2.83
N GLY A 87 9.78 -4.52 -3.90
CA GLY A 87 10.12 -3.76 -5.12
C GLY A 87 9.89 -2.25 -4.96
N HIS A 88 9.83 -1.53 -6.07
CA HIS A 88 9.63 -0.07 -6.05
C HIS A 88 8.38 0.34 -5.25
N ILE A 89 7.21 -0.22 -5.58
CA ILE A 89 5.95 0.14 -4.90
C ILE A 89 5.92 -0.31 -3.44
N GLY A 90 6.44 -1.50 -3.13
CA GLY A 90 6.49 -2.01 -1.75
C GLY A 90 7.39 -1.16 -0.84
N LYS A 91 8.54 -0.70 -1.36
CA LYS A 91 9.44 0.21 -0.64
C LYS A 91 8.77 1.57 -0.39
N GLN A 92 8.16 2.17 -1.41
CA GLN A 92 7.43 3.44 -1.24
C GLN A 92 6.28 3.30 -0.25
N LEU A 93 5.51 2.21 -0.35
CA LEU A 93 4.40 1.93 0.55
C LEU A 93 4.87 1.80 2.00
N ALA A 94 5.96 1.06 2.26
CA ALA A 94 6.51 0.92 3.60
C ALA A 94 6.90 2.27 4.22
N LEU A 95 7.55 3.16 3.45
CA LEU A 95 7.90 4.51 3.90
C LEU A 95 6.65 5.36 4.20
N VAL A 96 5.67 5.34 3.30
CA VAL A 96 4.42 6.10 3.49
C VAL A 96 3.63 5.58 4.68
N LEU A 97 3.57 4.27 4.90
CA LEU A 97 2.92 3.70 6.08
C LEU A 97 3.60 4.19 7.36
N MET A 98 4.92 4.14 7.41
CA MET A 98 5.72 4.62 8.53
C MET A 98 5.47 6.11 8.83
N GLU A 99 5.52 6.97 7.82
CA GLU A 99 5.43 8.43 8.00
C GLU A 99 3.98 8.92 8.23
N ASN A 100 2.99 8.30 7.59
CA ASN A 100 1.65 8.88 7.51
C ASN A 100 0.58 8.19 8.38
N THR A 101 0.82 6.98 8.89
CA THR A 101 -0.21 6.19 9.60
C THR A 101 -0.04 6.13 11.12
N GLY A 102 1.16 6.40 11.64
CA GLY A 102 1.49 6.22 13.06
C GLY A 102 1.68 4.76 13.50
N LEU A 103 1.82 3.83 12.55
CA LEU A 103 2.22 2.45 12.83
C LEU A 103 3.68 2.41 13.29
N LYS A 104 3.98 1.52 14.24
CA LYS A 104 5.37 1.24 14.65
C LYS A 104 6.05 0.35 13.59
N PRO A 105 7.39 0.44 13.43
CA PRO A 105 8.13 -0.45 12.53
C PRO A 105 7.85 -1.93 12.79
N SER A 106 7.74 -2.32 14.07
CA SER A 106 7.43 -3.68 14.51
C SER A 106 6.08 -4.23 14.01
N ASN A 107 5.20 -3.34 13.54
CA ASN A 107 3.87 -3.68 13.05
C ASN A 107 3.82 -3.75 11.52
N ILE A 108 4.98 -3.60 10.85
CA ILE A 108 5.11 -3.71 9.41
C ILE A 108 6.15 -4.80 9.13
N ASN A 109 5.77 -5.74 8.27
CA ASN A 109 6.70 -6.75 7.77
C ASN A 109 6.69 -6.74 6.23
N ILE A 110 7.86 -6.97 5.63
CA ILE A 110 8.03 -7.09 4.18
C ILE A 110 8.55 -8.49 3.86
N SER A 111 7.84 -9.20 2.99
CA SER A 111 8.40 -10.38 2.35
C SER A 111 8.90 -10.10 0.95
N SER A 112 10.16 -10.43 0.67
CA SER A 112 10.80 -10.21 -0.62
C SER A 112 11.78 -11.34 -0.92
N ARG A 113 11.93 -11.70 -2.20
CA ARG A 113 12.93 -12.71 -2.63
C ARG A 113 14.37 -12.31 -2.30
N ARG A 114 14.62 -11.01 -2.18
CA ARG A 114 15.94 -10.42 -1.92
C ARG A 114 15.88 -9.53 -0.69
N PRO A 115 15.66 -10.09 0.52
CA PRO A 115 15.51 -9.30 1.74
C PRO A 115 16.78 -8.51 2.07
N GLU A 116 17.96 -8.95 1.61
CA GLU A 116 19.23 -8.23 1.74
C GLU A 116 19.23 -6.84 1.08
N THR A 117 18.33 -6.61 0.12
CA THR A 117 18.16 -5.31 -0.55
C THR A 117 17.27 -4.33 0.23
N LEU A 118 16.85 -4.71 1.45
CA LEU A 118 15.97 -3.97 2.34
C LEU A 118 16.67 -3.56 3.65
N ASP A 119 18.00 -3.54 3.67
CA ASP A 119 18.81 -3.20 4.86
C ASP A 119 18.39 -1.86 5.52
N ASP A 120 18.09 -0.83 4.72
CA ASP A 120 17.58 0.44 5.24
C ASP A 120 16.26 0.27 6.04
N PHE A 121 15.35 -0.59 5.57
CA PHE A 121 14.09 -0.88 6.27
C PHE A 121 14.32 -1.72 7.53
N GLN A 122 15.27 -2.67 7.48
CA GLN A 122 15.66 -3.46 8.65
C GLN A 122 16.25 -2.57 9.75
N LYS A 123 17.11 -1.60 9.38
CA LYS A 123 17.65 -0.58 10.28
C LYS A 123 16.58 0.32 10.89
N MET A 124 15.49 0.57 10.17
CA MET A 124 14.31 1.26 10.69
C MET A 124 13.46 0.39 11.63
N GLY A 125 13.78 -0.90 11.78
CA GLY A 125 13.07 -1.85 12.65
C GLY A 125 11.91 -2.59 11.97
N ILE A 126 11.80 -2.54 10.63
CA ILE A 126 10.80 -3.29 9.86
C ILE A 126 11.32 -4.71 9.64
N GLY A 127 10.49 -5.71 9.94
CA GLY A 127 10.86 -7.11 9.70
C GLY A 127 10.91 -7.40 8.19
N CYS A 128 12.10 -7.66 7.66
CA CYS A 128 12.29 -8.00 6.25
C CYS A 128 12.85 -9.42 6.12
N PHE A 129 12.16 -10.29 5.38
CA PHE A 129 12.50 -11.70 5.23
C PHE A 129 11.95 -12.30 3.93
N TYR A 130 12.25 -13.57 3.63
CA TYR A 130 11.63 -14.29 2.50
C TYR A 130 10.82 -15.49 3.01
N ASP A 131 9.55 -15.24 3.31
CA ASP A 131 8.59 -16.24 3.80
C ASP A 131 7.17 -15.68 3.61
N ASN A 132 6.58 -15.95 2.45
CA ASN A 132 5.25 -15.46 2.09
C ASN A 132 4.17 -16.02 3.04
N GLN A 133 4.34 -17.27 3.50
CA GLN A 133 3.39 -17.97 4.36
C GLN A 133 3.33 -17.35 5.75
N ARG A 134 4.50 -17.12 6.36
CA ARG A 134 4.61 -16.44 7.66
C ARG A 134 4.02 -15.04 7.59
N LEU A 135 4.29 -14.31 6.51
CA LEU A 135 3.75 -12.97 6.33
C LEU A 135 2.22 -13.01 6.27
N ALA A 136 1.65 -13.88 5.44
CA ALA A 136 0.21 -14.02 5.26
C ALA A 136 -0.53 -14.43 6.54
N ALA A 137 0.03 -15.38 7.31
CA ALA A 137 -0.55 -15.81 8.58
C ALA A 137 -0.55 -14.71 9.65
N TRP A 138 0.47 -13.86 9.65
CA TRP A 138 0.67 -12.81 10.65
C TRP A 138 -0.14 -11.53 10.38
N SER A 139 -0.39 -11.21 9.11
CA SER A 139 -0.99 -9.93 8.71
C SER A 139 -2.49 -9.82 8.98
N ASP A 140 -2.91 -8.62 9.38
CA ASP A 140 -4.30 -8.17 9.33
C ASP A 140 -4.65 -7.59 7.96
N VAL A 141 -3.70 -6.85 7.39
CA VAL A 141 -3.78 -6.31 6.03
C VAL A 141 -2.54 -6.77 5.28
N LEU A 142 -2.73 -7.50 4.19
CA LEU A 142 -1.66 -7.99 3.33
C LEU A 142 -1.70 -7.24 2.00
N PHE A 143 -0.71 -6.38 1.76
CA PHE A 143 -0.54 -5.69 0.49
C PHE A 143 0.19 -6.57 -0.51
N LEU A 144 -0.42 -6.80 -1.68
CA LEU A 144 0.24 -7.48 -2.80
C LEU A 144 0.93 -6.43 -3.69
N CYS A 145 2.25 -6.39 -3.61
CA CYS A 145 3.15 -5.46 -4.31
C CYS A 145 4.13 -6.21 -5.23
N CYS A 146 3.76 -7.42 -5.67
CA CYS A 146 4.57 -8.25 -6.55
C CYS A 146 4.26 -7.98 -8.04
N LEU A 147 5.17 -8.40 -8.92
CA LEU A 147 4.93 -8.35 -10.36
C LEU A 147 3.84 -9.35 -10.77
N PRO A 148 2.99 -9.03 -11.77
CA PRO A 148 1.94 -9.95 -12.23
C PRO A 148 2.44 -11.35 -12.58
N THR A 149 3.65 -11.46 -13.12
CA THR A 149 4.28 -12.74 -13.49
C THR A 149 4.54 -13.68 -12.30
N HIS A 150 4.69 -13.13 -11.08
CA HIS A 150 4.90 -13.94 -9.88
C HIS A 150 3.59 -14.24 -9.13
N LEU A 151 2.47 -13.65 -9.55
CA LEU A 151 1.24 -13.66 -8.77
C LEU A 151 0.69 -15.06 -8.55
N SER A 152 0.71 -15.92 -9.58
CA SER A 152 0.21 -17.30 -9.47
C SER A 152 0.97 -18.09 -8.39
N GLN A 153 2.31 -18.00 -8.37
CA GLN A 153 3.13 -18.64 -7.36
C GLN A 153 2.87 -18.06 -5.98
N VAL A 154 2.83 -16.73 -5.87
CA VAL A 154 2.55 -16.04 -4.61
C VAL A 154 1.20 -16.45 -4.03
N CYS A 155 0.16 -16.50 -4.85
CA CYS A 155 -1.18 -16.94 -4.42
C CYS A 155 -1.16 -18.39 -3.95
N ALA A 156 -0.47 -19.28 -4.67
CA ALA A 156 -0.30 -20.67 -4.26
C ALA A 156 0.46 -20.81 -2.92
N ASP A 157 1.43 -19.93 -2.64
CA ASP A 157 2.14 -19.94 -1.37
C ASP A 157 1.23 -19.54 -0.20
N ILE A 158 0.38 -18.52 -0.38
CA ILE A 158 -0.30 -17.85 0.74
C ILE A 158 -1.74 -18.28 0.97
N HIS A 159 -2.44 -18.84 -0.02
CA HIS A 159 -3.90 -19.04 0.05
C HIS A 159 -4.34 -19.85 1.28
N SER A 160 -3.56 -20.87 1.68
CA SER A 160 -3.85 -21.73 2.83
C SER A 160 -3.50 -21.12 4.18
N LYS A 161 -2.83 -19.97 4.19
CA LYS A 161 -2.33 -19.28 5.40
C LYS A 161 -3.07 -17.98 5.69
N LEU A 162 -3.89 -17.50 4.75
CA LEU A 162 -4.71 -16.31 4.95
C LEU A 162 -5.79 -16.59 6.00
N ARG A 163 -5.83 -15.77 7.04
CA ARG A 163 -6.93 -15.78 8.01
C ARG A 163 -8.18 -15.20 7.37
N GLN A 164 -9.36 -15.65 7.80
CA GLN A 164 -10.64 -15.18 7.24
C GLN A 164 -10.84 -13.67 7.38
N ASP A 165 -10.32 -13.08 8.45
CA ASP A 165 -10.37 -11.65 8.77
C ASP A 165 -9.21 -10.84 8.15
N CYS A 166 -8.25 -11.50 7.51
CA CYS A 166 -7.16 -10.82 6.80
C CYS A 166 -7.72 -10.12 5.56
N ILE A 167 -7.39 -8.85 5.37
CA ILE A 167 -7.76 -8.10 4.17
C ILE A 167 -6.57 -8.11 3.20
N VAL A 168 -6.77 -8.72 2.03
CA VAL A 168 -5.77 -8.68 0.96
C VAL A 168 -6.00 -7.43 0.12
N TYR A 169 -5.05 -6.51 0.12
CA TYR A 169 -5.07 -5.28 -0.65
C TYR A 169 -4.13 -5.40 -1.85
N SER A 170 -4.68 -5.59 -3.05
CA SER A 170 -3.87 -5.83 -4.25
C SER A 170 -3.53 -4.53 -4.99
N LEU A 171 -2.25 -4.22 -5.08
CA LEU A 171 -1.72 -3.16 -5.95
C LEU A 171 -1.26 -3.69 -7.31
N VAL A 172 -1.54 -4.96 -7.61
CA VAL A 172 -1.23 -5.59 -8.89
C VAL A 172 -2.30 -5.18 -9.91
N THR A 173 -1.92 -4.36 -10.89
CA THR A 173 -2.86 -3.73 -11.83
C THR A 173 -3.40 -4.69 -12.89
N ALA A 174 -2.58 -5.56 -13.45
CA ALA A 174 -2.90 -6.38 -14.62
C ALA A 174 -3.88 -7.54 -14.40
N VAL A 175 -4.33 -7.80 -13.17
CA VAL A 175 -5.14 -8.98 -12.83
C VAL A 175 -6.52 -8.58 -12.28
N PRO A 176 -7.64 -8.99 -12.91
CA PRO A 176 -8.99 -8.65 -12.44
C PRO A 176 -9.29 -9.13 -11.02
N LEU A 177 -10.17 -8.42 -10.29
CA LEU A 177 -10.52 -8.75 -8.91
C LEU A 177 -11.09 -10.18 -8.76
N ASN A 178 -11.97 -10.61 -9.67
CA ASN A 178 -12.55 -11.96 -9.61
C ASN A 178 -11.47 -13.04 -9.76
N ARG A 179 -10.47 -12.79 -10.61
CA ARG A 179 -9.34 -13.70 -10.77
C ARG A 179 -8.47 -13.74 -9.52
N LEU A 180 -8.24 -12.60 -8.87
CA LEU A 180 -7.53 -12.53 -7.58
C LEU A 180 -8.25 -13.34 -6.49
N LYS A 181 -9.57 -13.16 -6.35
CA LYS A 181 -10.38 -13.89 -5.37
C LYS A 181 -10.31 -15.41 -5.58
N GLN A 182 -10.38 -15.86 -6.84
CA GLN A 182 -10.22 -17.27 -7.19
C GLN A 182 -8.83 -17.81 -6.86
N LEU A 183 -7.76 -17.11 -7.27
CA LEU A 183 -6.39 -17.54 -7.03
C LEU A 183 -6.06 -17.62 -5.53
N LEU A 184 -6.57 -16.68 -4.74
CA LEU A 184 -6.34 -16.63 -3.29
C LEU A 184 -7.32 -17.52 -2.52
N SER A 185 -8.38 -18.03 -3.16
CA SER A 185 -9.51 -18.68 -2.49
C SER A 185 -10.01 -17.86 -1.28
N HIS A 186 -10.06 -16.54 -1.42
CA HIS A 186 -10.30 -15.61 -0.32
C HIS A 186 -11.33 -14.54 -0.71
N SER A 187 -12.27 -14.23 0.19
CA SER A 187 -13.36 -13.29 -0.07
C SER A 187 -12.96 -11.84 0.18
N SER A 188 -12.14 -11.60 1.20
CA SER A 188 -11.75 -10.27 1.69
C SER A 188 -10.59 -9.70 0.88
N VAL A 189 -10.83 -9.49 -0.42
CA VAL A 189 -9.85 -8.93 -1.36
C VAL A 189 -10.33 -7.57 -1.84
N LEU A 190 -9.49 -6.56 -1.64
CA LEU A 190 -9.65 -5.22 -2.15
C LEU A 190 -8.65 -5.00 -3.28
N LYS A 191 -9.14 -4.54 -4.43
CA LYS A 191 -8.32 -4.09 -5.54
C LYS A 191 -8.79 -2.69 -5.95
N PRO A 192 -8.06 -1.62 -5.60
CA PRO A 192 -8.38 -0.32 -6.13
C PRO A 192 -8.13 -0.28 -7.64
N GLU A 193 -8.98 0.46 -8.35
CA GLU A 193 -8.77 0.80 -9.75
C GLU A 193 -8.36 2.26 -9.82
N TYR A 194 -7.37 2.53 -10.67
CA TYR A 194 -6.81 3.86 -10.83
C TYR A 194 -6.87 4.21 -12.31
N GLY A 195 -7.59 5.28 -12.62
CA GLY A 195 -7.64 5.87 -13.95
C GLY A 195 -7.02 7.27 -13.95
N PHE A 196 -6.73 7.79 -15.13
CA PHE A 196 -6.52 9.23 -15.32
C PHE A 196 -7.72 9.78 -16.06
N VAL A 197 -8.45 10.71 -15.43
CA VAL A 197 -9.54 11.44 -16.09
C VAL A 197 -8.99 12.77 -16.62
N GLY A 198 -8.83 12.90 -17.94
CA GLY A 198 -8.46 14.15 -18.63
C GLY A 198 -6.96 14.37 -18.93
N SER A 199 -6.67 15.36 -19.79
CA SER A 199 -5.32 15.60 -20.37
C SER A 199 -4.35 16.40 -19.50
N ASP A 200 -4.82 17.21 -18.55
CA ASP A 200 -4.02 18.38 -18.11
C ASP A 200 -3.44 18.31 -16.68
N SER A 201 -3.06 17.15 -16.16
CA SER A 201 -2.47 17.04 -14.79
C SER A 201 -1.05 16.48 -14.75
N VAL A 202 -0.35 16.46 -15.88
CA VAL A 202 1.04 15.97 -15.95
C VAL A 202 1.94 16.74 -14.97
N SER A 203 1.71 18.04 -14.79
CA SER A 203 2.53 18.91 -13.93
C SER A 203 2.47 18.58 -12.43
N ILE A 204 1.33 18.11 -11.90
CA ILE A 204 1.20 17.77 -10.48
C ILE A 204 2.01 16.51 -10.14
N TRP A 205 2.03 15.56 -11.07
CA TRP A 205 2.70 14.27 -10.90
C TRP A 205 4.14 14.23 -11.43
N ALA A 206 4.57 15.32 -12.09
CA ALA A 206 5.92 15.50 -12.61
C ALA A 206 6.97 15.73 -11.53
N SER A 207 6.57 15.97 -10.27
CA SER A 207 7.50 16.13 -9.15
C SER A 207 8.40 14.90 -9.01
N THR A 208 9.65 15.06 -9.42
CA THR A 208 10.75 14.11 -9.29
C THR A 208 11.17 14.03 -7.83
N GLY A 209 10.47 13.22 -7.04
CA GLY A 209 10.77 13.04 -5.63
C GLY A 209 10.19 11.74 -5.06
N HIS A 210 10.62 11.39 -3.85
CA HIS A 210 10.04 10.28 -3.10
C HIS A 210 8.55 10.51 -2.84
N VAL A 211 7.76 9.44 -2.83
CA VAL A 211 6.31 9.49 -2.59
C VAL A 211 5.99 10.20 -1.27
N THR A 212 6.79 9.97 -0.23
CA THR A 212 6.63 10.61 1.08
C THR A 212 6.87 12.12 1.05
N ALA A 213 7.80 12.61 0.21
CA ALA A 213 8.02 14.03 0.02
C ALA A 213 6.84 14.68 -0.72
N ALA A 214 6.33 14.02 -1.76
CA ALA A 214 5.16 14.49 -2.51
C ALA A 214 3.91 14.57 -1.62
N LEU A 215 3.73 13.63 -0.68
CA LEU A 215 2.63 13.64 0.30
C LEU A 215 2.73 14.72 1.40
N LYS A 216 3.63 15.69 1.25
CA LYS A 216 3.67 16.91 2.07
C LYS A 216 3.08 18.13 1.34
N ASP A 217 2.94 18.08 0.02
CA ASP A 217 2.35 19.15 -0.77
C ASP A 217 0.81 19.08 -0.68
N PRO A 218 0.12 20.13 -0.19
CA PRO A 218 -1.33 20.18 -0.13
C PRO A 218 -2.03 19.91 -1.48
N LYS A 219 -1.44 20.34 -2.60
CA LYS A 219 -2.00 20.10 -3.95
C LYS A 219 -1.97 18.61 -4.29
N VAL A 220 -0.86 17.94 -3.98
CA VAL A 220 -0.71 16.50 -4.17
C VAL A 220 -1.66 15.74 -3.27
N ILE A 221 -1.75 16.12 -1.99
CA ILE A 221 -2.67 15.48 -1.03
C ILE A 221 -4.12 15.60 -1.51
N SER A 222 -4.52 16.79 -1.99
CA SER A 222 -5.86 17.01 -2.54
C SER A 222 -6.12 16.15 -3.79
N ALA A 223 -5.13 16.02 -4.69
CA ALA A 223 -5.24 15.23 -5.91
C ALA A 223 -5.22 13.70 -5.64
N ALA A 224 -4.52 13.25 -4.60
CA ALA A 224 -4.43 11.85 -4.17
C ALA A 224 -5.45 11.50 -3.08
N CYS A 225 -6.44 12.37 -2.84
CA CYS A 225 -7.44 12.15 -1.80
C CYS A 225 -8.44 11.08 -2.26
N PRO A 226 -8.60 9.97 -1.52
CA PRO A 226 -9.52 8.89 -1.91
C PRO A 226 -11.00 9.30 -1.86
N LEU A 227 -11.32 10.41 -1.17
CA LEU A 227 -12.68 10.96 -1.02
C LEU A 227 -12.92 12.18 -1.91
N GLY A 228 -11.87 12.72 -2.54
CA GLY A 228 -11.98 13.91 -3.36
C GLY A 228 -12.51 13.58 -4.75
N MET A 229 -13.63 14.18 -5.15
CA MET A 229 -14.05 14.16 -6.57
C MET A 229 -13.10 14.97 -7.47
N SER A 230 -12.25 15.80 -6.88
CA SER A 230 -11.18 16.55 -7.55
C SER A 230 -9.93 15.71 -7.83
N GLY A 231 -9.80 14.55 -7.19
CA GLY A 231 -8.73 13.59 -7.44
C GLY A 231 -9.01 12.82 -8.72
N ARG A 232 -8.18 13.03 -9.75
CA ARG A 232 -8.35 12.47 -11.11
C ARG A 232 -8.10 10.95 -11.21
N VAL A 233 -8.06 10.29 -10.06
CA VAL A 233 -7.88 8.86 -9.81
C VAL A 233 -9.09 8.39 -9.01
N SER A 234 -10.15 7.95 -9.69
CA SER A 234 -11.38 7.50 -9.03
C SER A 234 -11.22 6.09 -8.48
N LEU A 235 -11.39 5.92 -7.17
CA LEU A 235 -11.66 4.61 -6.58
C LEU A 235 -13.13 4.27 -6.81
N PRO A 236 -13.47 3.18 -7.53
CA PRO A 236 -14.83 2.65 -7.47
C PRO A 236 -15.06 2.07 -6.06
N ILE A 237 -15.63 2.86 -5.16
CA ILE A 237 -15.95 2.46 -3.77
C ILE A 237 -17.06 1.38 -3.74
N LEU A 238 -17.76 1.15 -4.86
CA LEU A 238 -18.91 0.25 -4.99
C LEU A 238 -18.63 -1.25 -4.80
N SER A 239 -17.37 -1.69 -4.69
CA SER A 239 -17.06 -3.09 -4.37
C SER A 239 -16.90 -3.40 -2.87
N PHE A 240 -17.07 -2.41 -1.98
CA PHE A 240 -17.16 -2.61 -0.53
C PHE A 240 -18.58 -3.05 -0.12
N ILE A 241 -19.00 -4.23 -0.57
CA ILE A 241 -20.04 -4.97 0.13
C ILE A 241 -19.32 -6.05 0.91
N ILE A 242 -19.06 -5.76 2.19
CA ILE A 242 -18.79 -6.78 3.19
C ILE A 242 -19.99 -7.73 3.10
N PRO A 243 -19.82 -9.05 2.88
CA PRO A 243 -20.94 -9.97 2.96
C PRO A 243 -21.55 -9.83 4.35
N THR A 244 -22.77 -9.29 4.39
CA THR A 244 -23.63 -9.21 5.55
C THR A 244 -24.03 -10.62 5.95
N HIS A 245 -23.14 -11.33 6.65
CA HIS A 245 -23.44 -12.60 7.32
C HIS A 245 -23.13 -12.56 8.83
N PHE A 246 -23.02 -11.36 9.39
CA PHE A 246 -23.11 -11.13 10.83
C PHE A 246 -24.21 -10.09 11.10
N LEU A 247 -25.45 -10.56 11.03
CA LEU A 247 -26.61 -10.06 11.77
C LEU A 247 -27.34 -11.28 12.32
#